data_AF-I3X239-F1
#
_entry.id   AF-I3X239-F1
#
_cell.length_a   1.000
_cell.length_b   1.000
_cell.length_c   1.000
_cell.angle_alpha   90.00
_cell.angle_beta   90.00
_cell.angle_gamma   90.00
#
_symmetry.space_group_name_H-M   'P 1'
#
loop_
_entity.id
_entity.type
_entity.pdbx_description
1 polymer ?
#
loop_
_entity_poly.entity_id
_entity_poly.type
_entity_poly.pdbx_seq_one_letter_code
_entity_poly.pdbx_strand_id
1 'polypeptide(L)'
;MMQSVLDEAGYDASVLVDDPRFFNTAALLVTKLFLAGVDSRSGLAAKLEYQLGKAGKHRQPCTSSLSRYAIQGLPLELQPQRREQQKSSA
;
A
#
# COMPACT_ATOMS: atom_id res chain seq x y z
N MET A 1 -4.72 1.13 -26.72
CA MET A 1 -3.61 1.62 -25.87
C MET A 1 -4.02 1.69 -24.40
N MET A 2 -5.06 2.45 -24.02
CA MET A 2 -5.45 2.54 -22.60
C MET A 2 -5.93 1.21 -22.02
N GLN A 3 -6.80 0.48 -22.73
CA GLN A 3 -7.29 -0.82 -22.27
C GLN A 3 -6.15 -1.81 -22.00
N SER A 4 -5.13 -1.85 -22.87
CA SER A 4 -3.97 -2.74 -22.71
C SER A 4 -3.05 -2.34 -21.54
N VAL A 5 -2.96 -1.05 -21.20
CA VAL A 5 -2.22 -0.59 -20.01
C VAL A 5 -2.96 -0.97 -18.74
N LEU A 6 -4.29 -0.78 -18.74
CA LEU A 6 -5.14 -1.12 -17.60
C LEU A 6 -5.12 -2.62 -17.34
N ASP A 7 -5.26 -3.44 -18.38
CA ASP A 7 -5.18 -4.90 -18.32
C ASP A 7 -3.81 -5.37 -17.77
N GLU A 8 -2.70 -4.81 -18.25
CA GLU A 8 -1.34 -5.09 -17.75
C GLU A 8 -1.16 -4.72 -16.27
N ALA A 9 -1.85 -3.68 -15.80
CA ALA A 9 -1.87 -3.26 -14.39
C ALA A 9 -2.91 -4.03 -13.53
N GLY A 10 -3.64 -4.98 -14.11
CA GLY A 10 -4.66 -5.80 -13.43
C GLY A 10 -6.06 -5.18 -13.36
N TYR A 11 -6.30 -4.09 -14.08
CA TYR A 11 -7.60 -3.43 -14.23
C TYR A 11 -8.34 -4.00 -15.44
N ASP A 12 -8.91 -5.18 -15.26
CA ASP A 12 -9.69 -5.88 -16.28
C ASP A 12 -11.17 -5.45 -16.28
N ALA A 13 -11.98 -6.09 -17.14
CA ALA A 13 -13.41 -5.84 -17.21
C ALA A 13 -14.16 -6.23 -15.92
N SER A 14 -13.61 -7.11 -15.08
CA SER A 14 -14.23 -7.48 -13.80
C SER A 14 -14.13 -6.33 -12.79
N VAL A 15 -12.99 -5.63 -12.73
CA VAL A 15 -12.81 -4.45 -11.89
C VAL A 15 -13.73 -3.30 -12.31
N LEU A 16 -13.98 -3.15 -13.61
CA LEU A 16 -14.93 -2.18 -14.13
C LEU A 16 -16.38 -2.45 -13.64
N VAL A 17 -16.77 -3.72 -13.52
CA VAL A 17 -18.10 -4.13 -13.05
C VAL A 17 -18.22 -4.01 -11.53
N ASP A 18 -17.20 -4.42 -10.78
CA ASP A 18 -17.20 -4.42 -9.31
C ASP A 18 -17.04 -3.02 -8.71
N ASP A 19 -16.11 -2.22 -9.24
CA ASP A 19 -15.89 -0.83 -8.82
C ASP A 19 -15.62 0.10 -10.02
N PRO A 20 -16.69 0.59 -10.67
CA PRO A 20 -16.59 1.49 -11.81
C PRO A 20 -15.85 2.79 -11.49
N ARG A 21 -15.92 3.26 -10.24
CA ARG A 21 -15.26 4.52 -9.81
C ARG A 21 -13.76 4.32 -9.70
N PHE A 22 -13.34 3.19 -9.16
CA PHE A 22 -11.92 2.83 -9.08
C PHE A 22 -11.32 2.63 -10.47
N PHE A 23 -12.05 1.93 -11.36
CA PHE A 23 -11.65 1.77 -12.76
C PHE A 23 -11.52 3.13 -13.48
N ASN A 24 -12.51 4.02 -13.33
CA ASN A 24 -12.46 5.36 -13.91
C ASN A 24 -11.28 6.18 -13.39
N THR A 25 -10.94 6.03 -12.11
CA THR A 25 -9.78 6.72 -11.51
C THR A 25 -8.47 6.23 -12.14
N ALA A 26 -8.32 4.91 -12.32
CA ALA A 26 -7.17 4.34 -13.01
C ALA A 26 -7.07 4.82 -14.47
N ALA A 27 -8.17 4.81 -15.22
CA ALA A 27 -8.21 5.29 -16.60
C ALA A 27 -7.85 6.79 -16.71
N LEU A 28 -8.36 7.61 -15.79
CA LEU A 28 -7.99 9.02 -15.71
C LEU A 28 -6.49 9.18 -15.43
N LEU A 29 -5.92 8.35 -14.54
CA LEU A 29 -4.50 8.43 -14.23
C LEU A 29 -3.63 8.02 -15.43
N VAL A 30 -3.96 6.95 -16.16
CA VAL A 30 -3.26 6.60 -17.41
C VAL A 30 -3.24 7.79 -18.35
N THR A 31 -4.38 8.46 -18.52
CA THR A 31 -4.50 9.63 -19.40
C THR A 31 -3.57 10.76 -18.95
N LYS A 32 -3.53 11.07 -17.65
CA LYS A 32 -2.65 12.12 -17.11
C LYS A 32 -1.17 11.78 -17.28
N LEU A 33 -0.79 10.52 -17.07
CA LEU A 33 0.59 10.07 -17.22
C LEU A 33 1.04 10.10 -18.68
N PHE A 34 0.16 9.74 -19.60
CA PHE A 34 0.41 9.84 -21.02
C PHE A 34 0.61 11.29 -21.46
N LEU A 35 -0.26 12.20 -21.01
CA LEU A 35 -0.11 13.65 -21.25
C LEU A 35 1.15 14.24 -20.62
N ALA A 36 1.66 13.64 -19.54
CA ALA A 36 2.92 14.02 -18.91
C ALA A 36 4.17 13.45 -19.61
N GLY A 37 4.00 12.78 -20.77
CA GLY A 37 5.10 12.29 -21.58
C GLY A 37 5.56 10.86 -21.27
N VAL A 38 4.79 10.09 -20.49
CA VAL A 38 5.04 8.65 -20.35
C VAL A 38 4.41 7.93 -21.54
N ASP A 39 5.23 7.46 -22.46
CA ASP A 39 4.81 6.86 -23.73
C ASP A 39 4.86 5.32 -23.73
N SER A 40 5.72 4.73 -22.90
CA SER A 40 5.83 3.27 -22.78
C SER A 40 4.68 2.67 -21.98
N ARG A 41 4.13 1.56 -22.51
CA ARG A 41 3.02 0.83 -21.90
C ARG A 41 3.36 0.32 -20.49
N SER A 42 4.52 -0.32 -20.36
CA SER A 42 5.03 -0.85 -19.09
C SER A 42 5.33 0.27 -18.08
N GLY A 43 5.81 1.43 -18.55
CA GLY A 43 6.01 2.60 -17.70
C GLY A 43 4.72 3.19 -17.16
N LEU A 44 3.66 3.23 -17.98
CA LEU A 44 2.32 3.63 -17.54
C LEU A 44 1.76 2.64 -16.51
N ALA A 45 1.87 1.33 -16.77
CA ALA A 45 1.38 0.29 -15.85
C ALA A 45 2.12 0.33 -14.50
N ALA A 46 3.46 0.44 -14.51
CA ALA A 46 4.27 0.52 -13.29
C ALA A 46 3.94 1.76 -12.45
N LYS A 47 3.75 2.93 -13.06
CA LYS A 47 3.32 4.14 -12.34
C LYS A 47 1.91 4.02 -11.78
N LEU A 48 1.03 3.34 -12.51
CA LEU A 48 -0.34 3.12 -12.07
C LEU A 48 -0.39 2.18 -10.86
N GLU A 49 0.39 1.09 -10.88
CA GLU A 49 0.60 0.21 -9.74
C GLU A 49 1.22 0.95 -8.54
N TYR A 50 2.21 1.82 -8.79
CA TYR A 50 2.82 2.62 -7.72
C TYR A 50 1.82 3.57 -7.04
N GLN A 51 0.89 4.17 -7.79
CA GLN A 51 -0.02 5.19 -7.24
C GLN A 51 -1.34 4.63 -6.69
N LEU A 52 -1.94 3.63 -7.35
CA LEU A 52 -3.21 3.03 -6.92
C LEU A 52 -3.05 1.66 -6.25
N GLY A 53 -1.85 1.08 -6.30
CA GLY A 53 -1.64 -0.33 -6.00
C GLY A 53 -2.05 -1.23 -7.17
N LYS A 54 -1.76 -2.52 -7.03
CA LYS A 54 -2.23 -3.54 -7.97
C LYS A 54 -3.74 -3.72 -7.84
N ALA A 55 -4.46 -3.62 -8.96
CA ALA A 55 -5.84 -4.09 -8.99
C ALA A 55 -5.85 -5.62 -8.92
N GLY A 56 -6.48 -6.16 -7.87
CA GLY A 56 -6.54 -7.60 -7.62
C GLY A 56 -6.44 -7.96 -6.14
N LYS A 57 -6.53 -9.27 -5.86
CA LYS A 57 -6.66 -9.90 -4.53
C LYS A 57 -5.57 -9.56 -3.50
N HIS A 58 -4.52 -8.85 -3.92
CA HIS A 58 -3.41 -8.44 -3.08
C HIS A 58 -3.50 -7.03 -2.53
N ARG A 59 -4.62 -6.33 -2.73
CA ARG A 59 -4.99 -5.18 -1.89
C ARG A 59 -5.42 -5.67 -0.51
N GLN A 60 -4.56 -6.46 0.14
CA GLN A 60 -4.68 -6.58 1.59
C GLN A 60 -4.47 -5.17 2.15
N PRO A 61 -5.39 -4.65 2.95
CA PRO A 61 -5.06 -3.53 3.80
C PRO A 61 -3.77 -3.91 4.51
N CYS A 62 -2.77 -3.04 4.52
CA CYS A 62 -1.61 -3.24 5.38
C CYS A 62 -2.10 -3.22 6.82
N THR A 63 -2.64 -4.33 7.32
CA THR A 63 -2.86 -4.58 8.72
C THR A 63 -1.51 -4.97 9.28
N SER A 64 -0.53 -4.06 9.21
CA SER A 64 0.53 -4.12 10.20
C SER A 64 -0.20 -3.81 11.50
N SER A 65 -0.60 -4.86 12.21
CA SER A 65 -1.03 -4.74 13.59
C SER A 65 0.21 -4.39 14.40
N LEU A 66 0.71 -3.16 14.22
CA LEU A 66 1.70 -2.60 15.11
C LEU A 66 1.06 -2.69 16.49
N SER A 67 1.70 -3.48 17.36
CA SER A 67 1.17 -3.70 18.69
C SER A 67 0.99 -2.32 19.34
N ARG A 68 -0.12 -2.13 20.05
CA ARG A 68 -0.46 -0.85 20.69
C ARG A 68 0.68 -0.33 21.58
N TYR A 69 1.54 -1.23 22.07
CA TYR A 69 2.74 -0.93 22.85
C TYR A 69 3.83 -0.18 22.07
N ALA A 70 3.88 -0.30 20.74
CA ALA A 70 4.81 0.47 19.92
C ALA A 70 4.49 1.98 19.90
N ILE A 71 3.24 2.35 20.23
CA ILE A 71 2.78 3.75 20.29
C ILE A 71 2.69 4.22 21.74
N GLN A 72 2.13 3.40 22.63
CA GLN A 72 1.81 3.78 24.01
C GLN A 72 2.93 3.46 25.01
N GLY A 73 3.99 2.78 24.57
CA GLY A 73 4.98 2.19 25.46
C GLY A 73 4.53 0.82 25.99
N LEU A 74 5.51 0.04 26.45
CA LEU A 74 5.26 -1.26 27.05
C LEU A 74 4.72 -1.09 28.48
N PRO A 75 3.58 -1.71 28.84
CA PRO A 75 3.04 -1.69 30.21
C PRO A 75 4.07 -2.14 31.24
N LEU A 76 4.05 -1.53 32.42
CA LEU A 76 4.99 -1.79 33.52
C LEU A 76 4.97 -3.27 33.94
N GLU A 77 3.83 -3.92 33.83
CA GLU A 77 3.60 -5.34 34.14
C GLU A 77 4.30 -6.28 33.16
N LEU A 78 4.61 -5.79 31.95
CA LEU A 78 5.32 -6.52 30.90
C LEU A 78 6.79 -6.09 30.82
N GLN A 79 7.24 -5.14 31.64
CA GLN A 79 8.65 -4.78 31.68
C GLN A 79 9.44 -5.90 32.36
N PRO A 80 10.47 -6.47 31.71
CA PRO A 80 11.35 -7.42 32.36
C PRO A 80 11.98 -6.70 33.54
N GLN A 81 11.70 -7.22 34.73
CA GLN A 81 12.19 -6.73 36.03
C GLN A 81 13.69 -6.46 35.93
N ARG A 82 14.04 -5.19 35.64
CA ARG A 82 15.41 -4.69 35.69
C ARG A 82 15.79 -4.85 37.15
N ARG A 83 16.45 -5.97 37.46
CA ARG A 83 17.09 -6.20 38.75
C ARG A 83 18.11 -5.08 38.91
N GLU A 84 17.70 -4.03 39.58
CA GLU A 84 18.56 -3.07 40.24
C GLU A 84 19.43 -3.86 41.22
N GLN A 85 20.60 -4.28 40.77
CA GLN A 85 21.71 -4.53 41.68
C GLN A 85 22.31 -3.16 42.03
N GLN A 86 21.54 -2.34 42.73
CA GLN A 86 22.09 -1.31 43.60
C GLN A 86 22.49 -2.02 44.90
N LYS A 87 23.64 -2.71 44.87
CA LYS A 87 24.27 -3.17 46.10
C LYS A 87 25.04 -1.99 46.67
N SER A 88 24.36 -1.25 47.54
CA SER A 88 24.99 -0.28 48.43
C SER A 88 25.86 -1.00 49.48
N SER A 89 26.90 -0.29 49.90
CA SER A 89 27.59 -0.35 51.20
C SER A 89 28.97 -1.04 51.30
N ALA A 90 29.87 -0.20 51.84
CA ALA A 90 31.16 -0.41 52.50
C ALA A 90 32.42 -0.56 51.63
#